data_AF-A0A562C7U8-F1
#
_entry.id   AF-A0A562C7U8-F1
#
_cell.length_a   1.000
_cell.length_b   1.000
_cell.length_c   1.000
_cell.angle_alpha   90.00
_cell.angle_beta   90.00
_cell.angle_gamma   90.00
#
_symmetry.space_group_name_H-M   'P 1'
#
loop_
_entity.id
_entity.type
_entity.pdbx_description
1 polymer ?
#
loop_
_entity_poly.entity_id
_entity_poly.type
_entity_poly.pdbx_seq_one_letter_code
_entity_poly.pdbx_strand_id
1 'polypeptide(L)'
;MTGPHQRCSDPYMKADLAVAAQRMFNAALRTARASRIAPAQALRVANDFVVRQLGFDWISELGIAAELEELAPAHEPVTITGRASSVAEFMEALLAGELAPLKPMPGLTTAWYGAYTAWCSRSGKRAAPLKRFVYELDHSYSFRTARKGLREAGVRSHPKSVLCFGIEAPRGVLESEWLADQVRSSCELFAAAGLRMN
;
A
#
# COMPACT_ATOMS: atom_id res chain seq x y z
N MET A 1 -32.73 -23.90 11.11
CA MET A 1 -33.38 -23.03 10.10
C MET A 1 -32.68 -21.69 10.10
N THR A 2 -31.63 -21.56 9.29
CA THR A 2 -30.83 -20.34 9.12
C THR A 2 -31.33 -19.63 7.87
N GLY A 3 -31.94 -18.45 8.04
CA GLY A 3 -32.46 -17.65 6.94
C GLY A 3 -31.33 -17.07 6.08
N PRO A 4 -31.53 -16.91 4.76
CA PRO A 4 -30.55 -16.27 3.90
C PRO A 4 -30.48 -14.77 4.21
N HIS A 5 -29.28 -14.26 4.43
CA HIS A 5 -29.00 -12.82 4.44
C HIS A 5 -29.35 -12.25 3.06
N GLN A 6 -30.52 -11.62 2.99
CA GLN A 6 -30.94 -10.81 1.86
C GLN A 6 -29.96 -9.64 1.76
N ARG A 7 -29.02 -9.70 0.81
CA ARG A 7 -28.22 -8.54 0.44
C ARG A 7 -29.23 -7.49 0.02
N CYS A 8 -29.26 -6.36 0.73
CA CYS A 8 -30.08 -5.22 0.39
C CYS A 8 -29.59 -4.69 -0.97
N SER A 9 -30.13 -5.25 -2.05
CA SER A 9 -29.95 -4.82 -3.43
C SER A 9 -30.93 -3.69 -3.69
N ASP A 10 -30.82 -2.61 -2.92
CA ASP A 10 -31.60 -1.42 -3.17
C ASP A 10 -30.92 -0.65 -4.32
N PRO A 11 -31.52 -0.63 -5.53
CA PRO A 11 -30.94 0.09 -6.67
C PRO A 11 -30.78 1.58 -6.39
N TYR A 12 -31.59 2.15 -5.48
CA TYR A 12 -31.48 3.56 -5.09
C TYR A 12 -30.20 3.83 -4.31
N MET A 13 -29.81 2.93 -3.40
CA MET A 13 -28.53 3.06 -2.68
C MET A 13 -27.31 2.94 -3.62
N LYS A 14 -27.39 2.11 -4.66
CA LYS A 14 -26.30 2.01 -5.67
C LYS A 14 -26.19 3.31 -6.48
N ALA A 15 -27.31 3.92 -6.85
CA ALA A 15 -27.32 5.17 -7.61
C ALA A 15 -26.73 6.34 -6.80
N ASP A 16 -27.13 6.51 -5.54
CA ASP A 16 -26.60 7.55 -4.67
C ASP A 16 -25.09 7.39 -4.42
N LEU A 17 -24.64 6.14 -4.21
CA LEU A 17 -23.23 5.81 -4.09
C LEU A 17 -22.45 6.18 -5.35
N ALA A 18 -22.98 5.85 -6.54
CA ALA A 18 -22.34 6.19 -7.81
C ALA A 18 -22.23 7.71 -8.01
N VAL A 19 -23.26 8.48 -7.66
CA VAL A 19 -23.22 9.95 -7.74
C VAL A 19 -22.18 10.54 -6.78
N ALA A 20 -22.11 10.04 -5.54
CA ALA A 20 -21.08 10.45 -4.58
C ALA A 20 -19.67 10.13 -5.09
N ALA A 21 -19.47 8.90 -5.58
CA ALA A 21 -18.22 8.43 -6.16
C ALA A 21 -17.78 9.29 -7.35
N GLN A 22 -18.70 9.64 -8.25
CA GLN A 22 -18.39 10.48 -9.41
C GLN A 22 -17.92 11.88 -8.99
N ARG A 23 -18.57 12.50 -7.99
CA ARG A 23 -18.18 13.82 -7.47
C ARG A 23 -16.77 13.79 -6.89
N MET A 24 -16.46 12.77 -6.09
CA MET A 24 -15.13 12.60 -5.49
C MET A 24 -14.06 12.31 -6.54
N PHE A 25 -14.37 11.45 -7.51
CA PHE A 25 -13.49 11.14 -8.63
C PHE A 25 -13.10 12.41 -9.40
N ASN A 26 -14.10 13.20 -9.80
CA ASN A 26 -13.88 14.43 -10.57
C ASN A 26 -13.11 15.48 -9.77
N ALA A 27 -13.33 15.58 -8.45
CA ALA A 27 -12.54 16.46 -7.60
C ALA A 27 -11.06 16.02 -7.55
N ALA A 28 -10.80 14.73 -7.30
CA ALA A 28 -9.45 14.18 -7.27
C ALA A 28 -8.73 14.31 -8.61
N LEU A 29 -9.43 14.02 -9.72
CA LEU A 29 -8.89 14.12 -11.08
C LEU A 29 -8.48 15.55 -11.43
N ARG A 30 -9.27 16.56 -11.04
CA ARG A 30 -8.91 17.98 -11.23
C ARG A 30 -7.64 18.33 -10.46
N THR A 31 -7.51 17.90 -9.21
CA THR A 31 -6.31 18.13 -8.40
C THR A 31 -5.08 17.45 -8.99
N ALA A 32 -5.21 16.20 -9.46
CA ALA A 32 -4.13 15.47 -10.11
C ALA A 32 -3.65 16.17 -11.39
N ARG A 33 -4.58 16.65 -12.22
CA ARG A 33 -4.27 17.42 -13.44
C ARG A 33 -3.62 18.76 -13.15
N ALA A 34 -4.11 19.49 -12.13
CA ALA A 34 -3.48 20.73 -11.67
C ALA A 34 -2.03 20.52 -11.23
N SER A 35 -1.72 19.31 -10.75
CA SER A 35 -0.38 18.86 -10.37
C SER A 35 0.45 18.30 -11.52
N ARG A 36 -0.03 18.41 -12.77
CA ARG A 36 0.62 17.92 -14.00
C ARG A 36 0.93 16.41 -14.00
N ILE A 37 0.11 15.60 -13.31
CA ILE A 37 0.20 14.14 -13.37
C ILE A 37 -0.24 13.66 -14.77
N ALA A 38 0.47 12.67 -15.33
CA ALA A 38 0.13 12.06 -16.62
C ALA A 38 -1.33 11.55 -16.63
N PRO A 39 -2.08 11.64 -17.75
CA PRO A 39 -3.52 11.36 -17.77
C PRO A 39 -3.93 9.98 -17.22
N ALA A 40 -3.26 8.90 -17.64
CA ALA A 40 -3.54 7.55 -17.16
C ALA A 40 -3.28 7.43 -15.64
N GLN A 41 -2.16 8.01 -15.16
CA GLN A 41 -1.84 8.03 -13.75
C GLN A 41 -2.82 8.88 -12.93
N ALA A 42 -3.30 10.00 -13.48
CA ALA A 42 -4.29 10.85 -12.82
C ALA A 42 -5.63 10.12 -12.65
N LEU A 43 -6.03 9.31 -13.64
CA LEU A 43 -7.23 8.46 -13.56
C LEU A 43 -7.08 7.39 -12.48
N ARG A 44 -5.92 6.71 -12.41
CA ARG A 44 -5.62 5.73 -11.37
C ARG A 44 -5.65 6.35 -9.97
N VAL A 45 -4.96 7.47 -9.77
CA VAL A 45 -4.94 8.20 -8.48
C VAL A 45 -6.34 8.64 -8.06
N ALA A 46 -7.15 9.14 -9.00
CA ALA A 46 -8.53 9.53 -8.70
C ALA A 46 -9.40 8.32 -8.36
N ASN A 47 -9.23 7.19 -9.05
CA ASN A 47 -9.96 5.95 -8.76
C ASN A 47 -9.59 5.40 -7.38
N ASP A 48 -8.30 5.27 -7.08
CA ASP A 48 -7.78 4.83 -5.78
C ASP A 48 -8.36 5.65 -4.63
N PHE A 49 -8.44 6.97 -4.81
CA PHE A 49 -9.04 7.84 -3.81
C PHE A 49 -10.52 7.50 -3.56
N VAL A 50 -11.30 7.25 -4.61
CA VAL A 50 -12.72 6.89 -4.49
C VAL A 50 -12.91 5.50 -3.88
N VAL A 51 -12.14 4.51 -4.31
CA VAL A 51 -12.17 3.15 -3.75
C VAL A 51 -11.89 3.19 -2.25
N ARG A 52 -10.90 3.98 -1.81
CA ARG A 52 -10.58 4.10 -0.38
C ARG A 52 -11.68 4.75 0.44
N GLN A 53 -12.40 5.72 -0.13
CA GLN A 53 -13.40 6.49 0.63
C GLN A 53 -14.79 5.84 0.61
N LEU A 54 -15.16 5.21 -0.51
CA LEU A 54 -16.51 4.74 -0.77
C LEU A 54 -16.58 3.27 -1.19
N GLY A 55 -15.45 2.60 -1.41
CA GLY A 55 -15.41 1.23 -1.92
C GLY A 55 -15.89 1.09 -3.36
N PHE A 56 -16.00 2.20 -4.11
CA PHE A 56 -16.49 2.21 -5.48
C PHE A 56 -15.32 2.29 -6.48
N ASP A 57 -15.22 1.30 -7.37
CA ASP A 57 -14.15 1.20 -8.36
C ASP A 57 -14.65 1.52 -9.77
N TRP A 58 -14.36 2.73 -10.25
CA TRP A 58 -14.76 3.17 -11.59
C TRP A 58 -14.02 2.43 -12.70
N ILE A 59 -12.77 2.02 -12.47
CA ILE A 59 -11.98 1.31 -13.48
C ILE A 59 -12.60 -0.07 -13.72
N SER A 60 -12.93 -0.77 -12.63
CA SER A 60 -13.64 -2.05 -12.72
C SER A 60 -15.06 -1.90 -13.24
N GLU A 61 -15.84 -0.90 -12.78
CA GLU A 61 -17.24 -0.73 -13.18
C GLU A 61 -17.38 -0.39 -14.66
N LEU A 62 -16.42 0.37 -15.23
CA LEU A 62 -16.41 0.75 -16.64
C LEU A 62 -15.68 -0.25 -17.55
N GLY A 63 -14.96 -1.22 -16.97
CA GLY A 63 -14.19 -2.20 -17.72
C GLY A 63 -12.98 -1.64 -18.47
N ILE A 64 -12.43 -0.49 -18.03
CA ILE A 64 -11.39 0.26 -18.75
C ILE A 64 -9.95 -0.06 -18.31
N ALA A 65 -9.76 -1.17 -17.60
CA ALA A 65 -8.47 -1.51 -17.01
C ALA A 65 -7.40 -1.77 -18.08
N ALA A 66 -7.76 -2.47 -19.16
CA ALA A 66 -6.84 -2.82 -20.23
C ALA A 66 -6.41 -1.59 -21.05
N GLU A 67 -7.36 -0.70 -21.32
CA GLU A 67 -7.17 0.54 -22.05
C GLU A 67 -6.28 1.51 -21.26
N LEU A 68 -6.44 1.58 -19.94
CA LEU A 68 -5.56 2.36 -19.07
C LEU A 68 -4.13 1.80 -19.04
N GLU A 69 -3.99 0.48 -19.17
CA GLU A 69 -2.69 -0.17 -19.24
C GLU A 69 -1.98 0.12 -20.56
N GLU A 70 -2.70 0.09 -21.68
CA GLU A 70 -2.18 0.43 -23.01
C GLU A 70 -1.79 1.92 -23.13
N LEU A 71 -2.54 2.81 -22.47
CA LEU A 71 -2.26 4.24 -22.44
C LEU A 71 -1.13 4.63 -21.49
N ALA A 72 -0.73 3.75 -20.58
CA ALA A 72 0.44 3.95 -19.76
C ALA A 72 1.66 3.46 -20.56
N PRO A 73 2.66 4.32 -20.87
CA PRO A 73 3.94 3.76 -21.30
C PRO A 73 4.40 2.76 -20.25
N ALA A 74 4.96 1.64 -20.71
CA ALA A 74 5.52 0.57 -19.87
C ALA A 74 6.18 1.20 -18.65
N HIS A 75 5.77 0.78 -17.44
CA HIS A 75 6.17 1.36 -16.16
C HIS A 75 7.68 1.63 -16.10
N GLU A 76 8.11 2.83 -16.50
CA GLU A 76 9.27 3.43 -15.89
C GLU A 76 8.76 3.89 -14.53
N PRO A 77 9.30 3.38 -13.41
CA PRO A 77 8.87 3.77 -12.08
C PRO A 77 9.19 5.26 -11.90
N VAL A 78 8.21 6.11 -12.25
CA VAL A 78 8.29 7.54 -12.05
C VAL A 78 8.10 7.76 -10.56
N THR A 79 9.21 7.79 -9.83
CA THR A 79 9.27 8.43 -8.52
C THR A 79 8.73 9.86 -8.67
N ILE A 80 8.28 10.49 -7.59
CA ILE A 80 7.87 11.92 -7.61
C ILE A 80 8.94 12.83 -8.25
N THR A 81 10.20 12.38 -8.27
CA THR A 81 11.34 13.05 -8.87
C THR A 81 11.66 12.69 -10.33
N GLY A 82 10.92 11.77 -10.96
CA GLY A 82 11.17 11.33 -12.35
C GLY A 82 12.48 10.56 -12.54
N ARG A 83 13.04 9.99 -11.47
CA ARG A 83 14.32 9.26 -11.50
C ARG A 83 14.18 7.93 -10.75
N ALA A 84 14.65 6.84 -11.34
CA ALA A 84 14.75 5.56 -10.64
C ALA A 84 15.50 5.75 -9.31
N SER A 85 14.84 5.43 -8.21
CA SER A 85 15.44 5.43 -6.87
C SER A 85 15.68 3.97 -6.46
N SER A 86 16.69 3.75 -5.63
CA SER A 86 16.92 2.42 -5.07
C SER A 86 15.74 1.92 -4.21
N VAL A 87 14.90 2.82 -3.69
CA VAL A 87 13.66 2.46 -2.99
C VAL A 87 12.63 1.93 -3.96
N ALA A 88 12.43 2.60 -5.11
CA ALA A 88 11.52 2.13 -6.14
C ALA A 88 11.96 0.74 -6.65
N GLU A 89 13.24 0.58 -6.98
CA GLU A 89 13.77 -0.70 -7.45
C GLU A 89 13.63 -1.81 -6.40
N PHE A 90 13.82 -1.50 -5.10
CA PHE A 90 13.56 -2.46 -4.02
C PHE A 90 12.09 -2.85 -3.96
N MET A 91 11.18 -1.88 -4.11
CA MET A 91 9.75 -2.12 -4.03
C MET A 91 9.23 -2.91 -5.24
N GLU A 92 9.70 -2.61 -6.44
CA GLU A 92 9.40 -3.41 -7.64
C GLU A 92 9.86 -4.86 -7.44
N ALA A 93 11.10 -5.08 -7.01
CA ALA A 93 11.62 -6.42 -6.73
C ALA A 93 10.81 -7.14 -5.63
N LEU A 94 10.38 -6.42 -4.58
CA LEU A 94 9.57 -6.98 -3.50
C LEU A 94 8.18 -7.40 -4.00
N LEU A 95 7.53 -6.55 -4.79
CA LEU A 95 6.19 -6.79 -5.33
C LEU A 95 6.19 -7.86 -6.42
N ALA A 96 7.27 -7.95 -7.21
CA ALA A 96 7.50 -9.02 -8.18
C ALA A 96 7.86 -10.36 -7.53
N GLY A 97 8.14 -10.39 -6.22
CA GLY A 97 8.51 -11.62 -5.50
C GLY A 97 9.97 -12.05 -5.69
N GLU A 98 10.81 -11.19 -6.24
CA GLU A 98 12.23 -11.45 -6.50
C GLU A 98 13.09 -11.44 -5.22
N LEU A 99 12.54 -10.89 -4.12
CA LEU A 99 13.24 -10.76 -2.84
C LEU A 99 12.97 -11.93 -1.88
N ALA A 100 12.63 -13.12 -2.39
CA ALA A 100 12.36 -14.29 -1.57
C ALA A 100 13.46 -14.52 -0.49
N PRO A 101 13.08 -14.81 0.77
CA PRO A 101 11.74 -15.10 1.25
C PRO A 101 10.89 -13.87 1.60
N LEU A 102 11.38 -12.65 1.38
CA LEU A 102 10.65 -11.42 1.70
C LEU A 102 9.39 -11.29 0.84
N LYS A 103 8.28 -10.92 1.48
CA LYS A 103 7.00 -10.60 0.85
C LYS A 103 6.35 -9.40 1.53
N PRO A 104 5.54 -8.59 0.83
CA PRO A 104 4.79 -7.51 1.45
C PRO A 104 3.95 -8.02 2.64
N MET A 105 4.23 -7.52 3.83
CA MET A 105 3.50 -7.87 5.04
C MET A 105 3.65 -6.80 6.13
N PRO A 106 2.70 -6.70 7.07
CA PRO A 106 2.83 -5.75 8.16
C PRO A 106 4.10 -6.02 8.98
N GLY A 107 4.88 -4.96 9.21
CA GLY A 107 6.12 -5.06 9.97
C GLY A 107 6.60 -3.71 10.46
N LEU A 108 7.57 -3.70 11.36
CA LEU A 108 8.16 -2.45 11.85
C LEU A 108 8.81 -1.68 10.70
N THR A 109 8.55 -0.38 10.61
CA THR A 109 9.15 0.47 9.57
C THR A 109 10.68 0.41 9.60
N THR A 110 11.27 0.32 10.80
CA THR A 110 12.72 0.19 10.98
C THR A 110 13.27 -1.15 10.50
N ALA A 111 12.53 -2.24 10.69
CA ALA A 111 12.93 -3.57 10.21
C ALA A 111 12.89 -3.63 8.68
N TRP A 112 11.83 -3.08 8.06
CA TRP A 112 11.74 -2.94 6.61
C TRP A 112 12.85 -2.08 6.02
N TYR A 113 13.21 -0.99 6.69
CA TYR A 113 14.36 -0.18 6.30
C TYR A 113 15.69 -0.94 6.43
N GLY A 114 15.85 -1.78 7.47
CA GLY A 114 16.97 -2.71 7.59
C GLY A 114 17.06 -3.68 6.40
N ALA A 115 15.95 -4.28 6.00
CA ALA A 115 15.88 -5.15 4.83
C ALA A 115 16.27 -4.43 3.53
N TYR A 116 15.73 -3.22 3.33
CA TYR A 116 16.05 -2.35 2.20
C TYR A 116 17.54 -1.99 2.15
N THR A 117 18.12 -1.54 3.26
CA THR A 117 19.55 -1.13 3.32
C THR A 117 20.49 -2.30 3.05
N ALA A 118 20.19 -3.48 3.59
CA ALA A 118 20.96 -4.69 3.31
C ALA A 118 20.83 -5.14 1.85
N TRP A 119 19.62 -5.08 1.26
CA TRP A 119 19.44 -5.33 -0.16
C TRP A 119 20.25 -4.35 -1.02
N CYS A 120 20.21 -3.05 -0.71
CA CYS A 120 21.04 -2.05 -1.38
C CYS A 120 22.52 -2.41 -1.30
N SER A 121 23.02 -2.78 -0.12
CA SER A 121 24.43 -3.16 0.06
C SER A 121 24.81 -4.38 -0.77
N ARG A 122 23.95 -5.41 -0.85
CA ARG A 122 24.21 -6.60 -1.69
C ARG A 122 24.15 -6.29 -3.18
N SER A 123 23.30 -5.36 -3.58
CA SER A 123 23.11 -4.93 -4.97
C SER A 123 24.09 -3.83 -5.41
N GLY A 124 25.09 -3.48 -4.58
CA GLY A 124 26.06 -2.42 -4.88
C GLY A 124 25.46 -1.01 -4.96
N LYS A 125 24.29 -0.80 -4.38
CA LYS A 125 23.54 0.46 -4.40
C LYS A 125 23.67 1.21 -3.09
N ARG A 126 23.60 2.55 -3.17
CA ARG A 126 23.50 3.39 -1.98
C ARG A 126 22.06 3.42 -1.49
N ALA A 127 21.87 3.08 -0.22
CA ALA A 127 20.56 3.22 0.43
C ALA A 127 20.22 4.71 0.64
N ALA A 128 18.98 5.06 0.34
CA ALA A 128 18.41 6.36 0.70
C ALA A 128 18.19 6.43 2.22
N PRO A 129 18.23 7.63 2.84
CA PRO A 129 17.93 7.77 4.26
C PRO A 129 16.50 7.32 4.62
N LEU A 130 16.28 6.87 5.85
CA LEU A 130 14.98 6.39 6.34
C LEU A 130 13.82 7.35 6.04
N LYS A 131 14.02 8.66 6.23
CA LYS A 131 12.99 9.67 5.94
C LYS A 131 12.58 9.65 4.46
N ARG A 132 13.55 9.46 3.55
CA ARG A 132 13.29 9.37 2.10
C ARG A 132 12.64 8.03 1.73
N PHE A 133 13.08 6.93 2.34
CA PHE A 133 12.44 5.62 2.20
C PHE A 133 10.95 5.68 2.56
N VAL A 134 10.60 6.19 3.75
CA VAL A 134 9.20 6.32 4.19
C VAL A 134 8.42 7.27 3.28
N TYR A 135 9.03 8.38 2.88
CA TYR A 135 8.39 9.35 1.98
C TYR A 135 8.00 8.71 0.64
N GLU A 136 8.91 7.95 0.02
CA GLU A 136 8.63 7.28 -1.26
C GLU A 136 7.59 6.16 -1.12
N LEU A 137 7.62 5.39 -0.03
CA LEU A 137 6.56 4.40 0.23
C LEU A 137 5.17 5.03 0.32
N ASP A 138 5.03 6.13 1.05
CA ASP A 138 3.75 6.81 1.23
C ASP A 138 3.26 7.43 -0.09
N HIS A 139 4.14 8.09 -0.84
CA HIS A 139 3.71 8.91 -1.97
C HIS A 139 3.74 8.19 -3.32
N SER A 140 4.69 7.27 -3.54
CA SER A 140 4.78 6.52 -4.80
C SER A 140 4.01 5.20 -4.74
N TYR A 141 3.94 4.57 -3.56
CA TYR A 141 3.29 3.26 -3.39
C TYR A 141 2.01 3.30 -2.53
N SER A 142 1.63 4.47 -2.01
CA SER A 142 0.49 4.60 -1.08
C SER A 142 0.58 3.73 0.19
N PHE A 143 1.78 3.24 0.53
CA PHE A 143 2.02 2.42 1.71
C PHE A 143 2.34 3.31 2.90
N ARG A 144 1.30 3.69 3.63
CA ARG A 144 1.42 4.53 4.82
C ARG A 144 2.06 3.79 5.97
N THR A 145 2.89 4.54 6.71
CA THR A 145 3.32 4.16 8.04
C THR A 145 2.32 4.66 9.07
N ALA A 146 2.05 3.86 10.10
CA ALA A 146 1.15 4.23 11.19
C ALA A 146 1.80 3.97 12.55
N ARG A 147 1.53 4.83 13.53
CA ARG A 147 1.90 4.60 14.92
C ARG A 147 0.85 3.70 15.56
N LYS A 148 1.16 2.42 15.72
CA LYS A 148 0.23 1.40 16.25
C LYS A 148 0.79 0.81 17.53
N GLY A 149 -0.07 0.66 18.54
CA GLY A 149 0.28 -0.09 19.75
C GLY A 149 0.16 -1.58 19.48
N LEU A 150 1.20 -2.34 19.80
CA LEU A 150 1.20 -3.80 19.66
C LEU A 150 0.81 -4.42 20.99
N ARG A 151 0.02 -5.50 20.96
CA ARG A 151 -0.38 -6.23 22.16
C ARG A 151 0.20 -7.63 22.13
N GLU A 152 1.06 -7.93 23.11
CA GLU A 152 1.72 -9.22 23.25
C GLU A 152 1.34 -9.80 24.62
N ALA A 153 0.84 -11.04 24.66
CA ALA A 153 0.41 -11.72 25.88
C ALA A 153 -0.52 -10.86 26.77
N GLY A 154 -1.43 -10.10 26.15
CA GLY A 154 -2.38 -9.22 26.84
C GLY A 154 -1.81 -7.86 27.28
N VAL A 155 -0.49 -7.64 27.22
CA VAL A 155 0.18 -6.39 27.57
C VAL A 155 0.30 -5.49 26.34
N ARG A 156 -0.10 -4.23 26.49
CA ARG A 156 0.02 -3.22 25.42
C ARG A 156 1.38 -2.54 25.49
N SER A 157 2.15 -2.64 24.41
CA SER A 157 3.43 -1.94 24.25
C SER A 157 3.25 -0.49 23.82
N HIS A 158 4.32 0.31 23.94
CA HIS A 158 4.36 1.66 23.39
C HIS A 158 4.12 1.66 21.87
N PRO A 159 3.39 2.64 21.32
CA PRO A 159 3.13 2.71 19.88
C PRO A 159 4.42 2.75 19.06
N LYS A 160 4.59 1.79 18.15
CA LYS A 160 5.71 1.70 17.20
C LYS A 160 5.26 2.12 15.80
N SER A 161 6.21 2.54 14.97
CA SER A 161 5.94 2.80 13.54
C SER A 161 5.87 1.48 12.79
N VAL A 162 4.72 1.21 12.17
CA VAL A 162 4.42 -0.02 11.42
C VAL A 162 4.11 0.35 9.98
N LEU A 163 4.65 -0.41 9.03
CA LEU A 163 4.30 -0.37 7.62
C LEU A 163 3.36 -1.53 7.33
N CYS A 164 2.15 -1.26 6.80
CA CYS A 164 1.12 -2.30 6.64
C CYS A 164 0.94 -2.81 5.19
N PHE A 165 1.53 -2.16 4.18
CA PHE A 165 1.34 -2.50 2.76
C PHE A 165 -0.14 -2.60 2.32
N GLY A 166 -1.02 -1.79 2.92
CA GLY A 166 -2.46 -1.85 2.66
C GLY A 166 -3.17 -3.08 3.22
N ILE A 167 -2.48 -3.93 3.98
CA ILE A 167 -3.05 -5.11 4.62
C ILE A 167 -3.69 -4.71 5.94
N GLU A 168 -4.93 -5.14 6.14
CA GLU A 168 -5.73 -4.87 7.34
C GLU A 168 -5.97 -6.13 8.17
N ALA A 169 -6.31 -5.93 9.44
CA ALA A 169 -6.64 -7.03 10.33
C ALA A 169 -7.92 -7.74 9.88
N PRO A 170 -7.99 -9.08 9.95
CA PRO A 170 -9.22 -9.82 9.67
C PRO A 170 -10.37 -9.37 10.57
N ARG A 171 -11.60 -9.40 10.04
CA ARG A 171 -12.79 -8.99 10.78
C ARG A 171 -12.96 -9.82 12.06
N GLY A 172 -13.21 -9.14 13.17
CA GLY A 172 -13.40 -9.77 14.48
C GLY A 172 -12.10 -10.06 15.24
N VAL A 173 -10.93 -9.81 14.62
CA VAL A 173 -9.64 -9.89 15.30
C VAL A 173 -9.21 -8.50 15.78
N LEU A 174 -8.68 -8.42 17.00
CA LEU A 174 -8.17 -7.17 17.52
C LEU A 174 -6.89 -6.77 16.75
N GLU A 175 -6.92 -5.60 16.09
CA GLU A 175 -5.83 -5.12 15.23
C GLU A 175 -4.47 -5.15 15.95
N SER A 176 -4.41 -4.78 17.23
CA SER A 176 -3.15 -4.73 18.00
C SER A 176 -2.52 -6.10 18.26
N GLU A 177 -3.34 -7.16 18.38
CA GLU A 177 -2.86 -8.53 18.59
C GLU A 177 -2.39 -9.13 17.26
N TRP A 178 -3.22 -8.97 16.21
CA TRP A 178 -2.84 -9.38 14.85
C TRP A 178 -1.54 -8.69 14.37
N LEU A 179 -1.40 -7.37 14.56
CA LEU A 179 -0.18 -6.65 14.21
C LEU A 179 1.04 -7.14 15.00
N ALA A 180 0.88 -7.52 16.26
CA ALA A 180 1.98 -8.06 17.05
C ALA A 180 2.49 -9.39 16.46
N ASP A 181 1.59 -10.26 16.04
CA ASP A 181 1.95 -11.54 15.40
C ASP A 181 2.56 -11.33 14.00
N GLN A 182 2.05 -10.37 13.21
CA GLN A 182 2.67 -10.01 11.92
C GLN A 182 4.07 -9.41 12.09
N VAL A 183 4.25 -8.53 13.07
CA VAL A 183 5.57 -7.97 13.41
C VAL A 183 6.54 -9.08 13.83
N ARG A 184 6.10 -10.02 14.68
CA ARG A 184 6.94 -11.18 15.06
C ARG A 184 7.33 -12.03 13.84
N SER A 185 6.34 -12.36 13.01
CA SER A 185 6.54 -13.17 11.81
C SER A 185 7.49 -12.51 10.81
N SER A 186 7.35 -11.19 10.60
CA SER A 186 8.26 -10.44 9.72
C SER A 186 9.68 -10.38 10.29
N CYS A 187 9.83 -10.19 11.60
CA CYS A 187 11.10 -10.23 12.30
C CYS A 187 11.83 -11.59 12.12
N GLU A 188 11.12 -12.70 12.30
CA GLU A 188 11.66 -14.05 12.08
C GLU A 188 12.09 -14.25 10.61
N LEU A 189 11.27 -13.77 9.68
CA LEU A 189 11.55 -13.86 8.25
C LEU A 189 12.78 -13.03 7.84
N PHE A 190 12.95 -11.84 8.41
CA PHE A 190 14.15 -11.03 8.21
C PHE A 190 15.40 -11.71 8.77
N ALA A 191 15.30 -12.30 9.97
CA ALA A 191 16.40 -13.06 10.56
C ALA A 191 16.80 -14.26 9.69
N ALA A 192 15.82 -15.02 9.17
CA ALA A 192 16.05 -16.13 8.27
C ALA A 192 16.72 -15.70 6.94
N ALA A 193 16.41 -14.50 6.45
CA ALA A 193 17.05 -13.91 5.27
C ALA A 193 18.46 -13.35 5.53
N GLY A 194 19.03 -13.58 6.73
CA GLY A 194 20.35 -13.11 7.13
C GLY A 194 20.41 -11.59 7.37
N LEU A 195 19.26 -10.94 7.55
CA LEU A 195 19.17 -9.51 7.80
C LEU A 195 19.28 -9.27 9.31
N ARG A 196 20.45 -8.81 9.77
CA ARG A 196 20.61 -8.40 11.17
C ARG A 196 19.76 -7.16 11.42
N MET A 197 18.76 -7.29 12.29
CA MET A 197 18.02 -6.14 12.81
C MET A 197 18.89 -5.48 13.89
N ASN A 198 19.38 -4.28 13.61
CA ASN A 198 20.02 -3.41 14.61
C ASN A 198 18.98 -2.77 15.52
#